data_AF-A0A5D0IPT9-F1
#
_entry.id   AF-A0A5D0IPT9-F1
#
_cell.length_a   1.000
_cell.length_b   1.000
_cell.length_c   1.000
_cell.angle_alpha   90.00
_cell.angle_beta   90.00
_cell.angle_gamma   90.00
#
_symmetry.space_group_name_H-M   'P 1'
#
loop_
_entity.id
_entity.type
_entity.pdbx_description
1 polymer ?
#
loop_
_entity_poly.entity_id
_entity_poly.type
_entity_poly.pdbx_seq_one_letter_code
_entity_poly.pdbx_strand_id
1 'polypeptide(L)' 'REAEVLKLLTIGKKNKEISKELDINEKTVSTYKARLMRKLKVTNLVDLVNQAKLADQL' A
#
# COMPACT_ATOMS: atom_id res chain seq x y z
N ARG A 1 7.02 -6.05 -5.06
CA ARG A 1 5.81 -6.56 -4.38
C ARG A 1 5.25 -5.62 -3.32
N GLU A 2 5.89 -5.43 -2.15
CA GLU A 2 5.36 -4.47 -1.14
C GLU A 2 5.29 -3.02 -1.67
N ALA A 3 6.34 -2.57 -2.37
CA ALA A 3 6.35 -1.24 -3.00
C ALA A 3 5.28 -1.08 -4.09
N GLU A 4 4.94 -2.14 -4.84
CA GLU A 4 3.88 -2.09 -5.85
C GLU A 4 2.50 -1.99 -5.22
N VAL A 5 2.25 -2.78 -4.17
CA VAL A 5 1.02 -2.67 -3.37
C VAL A 5 0.90 -1.26 -2.78
N LEU A 6 1.99 -0.72 -2.27
CA LEU A 6 2.04 0.64 -1.77
C LEU A 6 1.70 1.66 -2.86
N LYS A 7 2.28 1.52 -4.05
CA LYS A 7 2.02 2.39 -5.21
C LYS A 7 0.56 2.34 -5.68
N LEU A 8 -0.07 1.17 -5.64
CA LEU A 8 -1.49 1.07 -5.99
C LEU A 8 -2.40 1.61 -4.87
N LEU A 9 -2.01 1.42 -3.61
CA LEU A 9 -2.68 2.05 -2.46
C LEU A 9 -2.61 3.58 -2.54
N THR A 10 -1.48 4.15 -2.97
CA THR A 10 -1.31 5.60 -3.08
C THR A 10 -2.15 6.22 -4.18
N ILE A 11 -2.33 5.49 -5.29
CA ILE A 11 -3.23 5.88 -6.38
C ILE A 11 -4.71 5.86 -5.93
N GLY A 12 -5.01 5.25 -4.77
CA GLY A 12 -6.36 5.15 -4.23
C GLY A 12 -7.09 3.88 -4.63
N LYS A 13 -6.38 2.88 -5.19
CA LYS A 13 -6.98 1.59 -5.51
C LYS A 13 -7.36 0.84 -4.23
N LYS A 14 -8.49 0.15 -4.29
CA LYS A 14 -8.93 -0.70 -3.18
C LYS A 14 -8.10 -1.98 -3.13
N ASN A 15 -7.94 -2.56 -1.95
CA ASN A 15 -7.23 -3.84 -1.76
C ASN A 15 -7.65 -4.92 -2.77
N LYS A 16 -8.94 -4.95 -3.13
CA LYS A 16 -9.55 -5.88 -4.09
C LYS A 16 -9.11 -5.68 -5.54
N GLU A 17 -8.79 -4.45 -5.92
CA GLU A 17 -8.23 -4.15 -7.24
C GLU A 17 -6.74 -4.46 -7.25
N ILE A 18 -6.04 -4.11 -6.17
CA ILE A 18 -4.61 -4.41 -5.99
C ILE A 18 -4.36 -5.92 -6.03
N SER A 19 -5.22 -6.70 -5.39
CA SER A 19 -5.15 -8.16 -5.44
C SER A 19 -5.32 -8.71 -6.86
N LYS A 20 -6.21 -8.10 -7.65
CA LYS A 20 -6.43 -8.50 -9.05
C LYS A 20 -5.29 -8.07 -9.97
N GLU A 21 -4.72 -6.90 -9.73
CA GLU A 21 -3.68 -6.32 -10.58
C GLU A 21 -2.32 -6.99 -10.36
N LEU A 22 -2.03 -7.38 -9.11
CA LEU A 22 -0.80 -8.07 -8.73
C LEU A 22 -0.95 -9.59 -8.68
N ASP A 23 -2.15 -10.11 -8.98
CA ASP A 23 -2.49 -11.54 -8.89
C ASP A 23 -2.14 -12.16 -7.52
N ILE A 24 -2.45 -11.43 -6.44
CA ILE A 24 -2.19 -11.84 -5.05
C ILE A 24 -3.46 -11.81 -4.22
N ASN A 25 -3.48 -12.54 -3.11
CA ASN A 25 -4.63 -12.57 -2.22
C ASN A 25 -4.83 -11.23 -1.48
N GLU A 26 -6.08 -10.80 -1.25
CA GLU A 26 -6.39 -9.60 -0.44
C GLU A 26 -5.80 -9.68 0.97
N LYS A 27 -5.71 -10.90 1.55
CA LYS A 27 -5.03 -11.12 2.84
C LYS A 27 -3.54 -10.76 2.77
N THR A 28 -2.90 -11.06 1.65
CA THR A 28 -1.50 -10.71 1.40
C THR A 28 -1.34 -9.20 1.28
N VAL A 29 -2.25 -8.52 0.57
CA VAL A 29 -2.29 -7.05 0.49
C VAL A 29 -2.41 -6.42 1.89
N SER A 30 -3.29 -6.97 2.73
CA SER A 30 -3.47 -6.50 4.12
C SER A 30 -2.21 -6.70 4.97
N THR A 31 -1.52 -7.84 4.78
CA THR A 31 -0.24 -8.15 5.44
C THR A 31 0.85 -7.16 5.02
N TYR A 32 0.96 -6.88 3.71
CA TYR A 32 1.91 -5.91 3.18
C TYR A 32 1.61 -4.50 3.68
N LYS A 33 0.34 -4.10 3.73
CA LYS A 33 -0.08 -2.82 4.30
C LYS A 33 0.39 -2.67 5.75
N ALA A 34 0.20 -3.68 6.60
CA ALA A 34 0.65 -3.63 7.99
C ALA A 34 2.18 -3.51 8.11
N ARG A 35 2.92 -4.23 7.26
CA ARG A 35 4.39 -4.12 7.19
C ARG A 35 4.85 -2.74 6.73
N LEU A 36 4.20 -2.19 5.70
CA LEU A 36 4.47 -0.85 5.18
C LEU A 36 4.17 0.22 6.23
N MET A 37 3.03 0.12 6.94
CA MET A 37 2.68 1.01 8.04
C MET A 37 3.75 1.03 9.13
N ARG A 38 4.25 -0.15 9.51
CA ARG A 38 5.34 -0.28 10.49
C ARG A 38 6.67 0.28 9.97
N LYS A 39 6.98 0.10 8.69
CA LYS A 39 8.21 0.59 8.07
C LYS A 39 8.22 2.12 7.93
N LEU A 40 7.07 2.71 7.62
CA LEU A 40 6.86 4.15 7.45
C LEU A 40 6.48 4.85 8.76
N LYS A 41 6.33 4.09 9.87
CA LYS A 41 5.89 4.58 11.20
C LYS A 41 4.61 5.42 11.14
N VAL A 42 3.65 5.00 10.32
CA VAL A 42 2.35 5.65 10.15
C VAL A 42 1.27 4.85 10.86
N THR A 43 0.38 5.56 11.56
CA THR A 43 -0.74 4.97 12.30
C THR A 43 -2.04 4.98 11.50
N ASN A 44 -2.15 5.87 10.51
CA ASN A 44 -3.34 6.01 9.67
C ASN A 44 -3.11 5.52 8.25
N LEU A 45 -4.18 4.97 7.65
CA LEU A 45 -4.20 4.65 6.22
C LEU A 45 -3.99 5.90 5.35
N VAL A 46 -4.56 7.03 5.76
CA VAL A 46 -4.40 8.30 5.04
C VAL A 46 -2.93 8.73 5.07
N ASP A 47 -2.29 8.70 6.23
CA ASP A 47 -0.86 9.01 6.36
C ASP A 47 0.00 8.04 5.57
N LEU A 48 -0.31 6.74 5.56
CA LEU A 48 0.37 5.75 4.73
C LEU A 48 0.31 6.12 3.25
N VAL A 49 -0.88 6.44 2.75
CA VAL A 49 -1.11 6.86 1.36
C VAL A 49 -0.39 8.17 1.07
N ASN A 50 -0.36 9.11 2.02
CA ASN A 50 0.29 10.41 1.82
C ASN A 50 1.81 10.28 1.79
N GLN A 51 2.39 9.53 2.74
CA GLN A 51 3.83 9.25 2.80
C GLN A 51 4.29 8.53 1.52
N ALA A 52 3.53 7.54 1.09
CA ALA A 52 3.92 6.80 -0.09
C ALA A 52 3.70 7.56 -1.41
N LYS A 53 2.75 8.51 -1.48
CA LYS A 53 2.69 9.47 -2.59
C LYS A 53 3.93 10.36 -2.62
N LEU A 54 4.34 10.87 -1.45
CA LEU A 54 5.56 11.66 -1.29
C LEU A 54 6.82 10.88 -1.70
N ALA A 55 6.90 9.59 -1.36
CA ALA A 55 8.04 8.75 -1.69
C ALA A 55 8.12 8.35 -3.18
N ASP A 56 7.00 8.38 -3.92
CA ASP A 56 6.95 8.05 -5.36
C ASP A 56 7.18 9.30 -6.25
N GLN A 57 7.19 10.51 -5.66
CA GLN A 57 7.49 11.79 -6.34
C GLN A 57 8.96 12.23 -6.23
N LEU A 58 9.81 11.46 -5.56
CA LEU A 58 11.27 11.67 -5.45
C LEU A 58 12.01 10.70 -6.38
#